data_AF-A0A535QA01-F1
#
_entry.id   AF-A0A535QA01-F1
#
_cell.length_a   1.000
_cell.length_b   1.000
_cell.length_c   1.000
_cell.angle_alpha   90.00
_cell.angle_beta   90.00
_cell.angle_gamma   90.00
#
_symmetry.space_group_name_H-M   'P 1'
#
loop_
_entity.id
_entity.type
_entity.pdbx_description
1 polymer ?
#
loop_
_entity_poly.entity_id
_entity_poly.type
_entity_poly.pdbx_seq_one_letter_code
_entity_poly.pdbx_strand_id
1 'polypeptide(L)'
;MRVDTLNFNATIPSGGSQPGAHKAYAIRAVNADLSRTACSSCTVAAWDDMAFYTPISVGAGGSFAIKLFELGPEYAGLTVDIDIYDPGDISSSNGKVVLNILDPAGAVGSSPQGVNIYDLGVQRSNLASGQYTSIVPSGNTTASFVATDTSNGTTRNGHWVHVELPVPSSYNPAAGNDWWSLQYVAGANTTATDTVTVAVGLRGGPVHLLP
;
A
#
# COMPACT_ATOMS: atom_id res chain seq x y z
N MET A 1 -14.50 -9.37 15.93
CA MET A 1 -14.63 -8.35 14.86
C MET A 1 -15.65 -8.87 13.87
N ARG A 2 -16.72 -8.11 13.63
CA ARG A 2 -17.60 -8.35 12.49
C ARG A 2 -17.16 -7.39 11.39
N VAL A 3 -16.92 -7.94 10.21
CA VAL A 3 -16.53 -7.19 9.02
C VAL A 3 -17.69 -7.28 8.05
N ASP A 4 -18.40 -6.18 7.85
CA ASP A 4 -19.45 -6.11 6.85
C ASP A 4 -18.82 -5.68 5.52
N THR A 5 -18.88 -6.55 4.53
CA THR A 5 -18.48 -6.20 3.16
C THR A 5 -19.55 -5.32 2.55
N LEU A 6 -19.13 -4.20 1.94
CA LEU A 6 -20.03 -3.31 1.20
C LEU A 6 -19.65 -3.32 -0.29
N ASN A 7 -20.67 -3.24 -1.14
CA ASN A 7 -20.54 -2.97 -2.57
C ASN A 7 -19.83 -1.63 -2.82
N PHE A 8 -19.40 -1.37 -4.06
CA PHE A 8 -18.81 -0.09 -4.48
C PHE A 8 -19.72 1.13 -4.20
N ASN A 9 -21.03 0.91 -4.00
CA ASN A 9 -22.03 1.92 -3.66
C ASN A 9 -22.46 1.89 -2.18
N ALA A 10 -21.65 1.30 -1.29
CA ALA A 10 -21.90 1.18 0.14
C ALA A 10 -23.14 0.32 0.55
N THR A 11 -23.74 -0.45 -0.36
CA THR A 11 -24.82 -1.39 -0.02
C THR A 11 -24.29 -2.76 0.38
N ILE A 12 -25.03 -3.54 1.18
CA ILE A 12 -24.63 -4.90 1.57
C ILE A 12 -24.82 -5.85 0.36
N PRO A 13 -23.81 -6.63 -0.05
CA PRO A 13 -23.92 -7.61 -1.12
C PRO A 13 -25.01 -8.64 -0.83
N SER A 14 -25.84 -8.98 -1.82
CA SER A 14 -26.75 -10.12 -1.70
C SER A 14 -25.93 -11.41 -1.55
N GLY A 15 -25.92 -11.99 -0.34
CA GLY A 15 -25.09 -13.16 0.00
C GLY A 15 -23.81 -12.85 0.78
N GLY A 16 -23.57 -11.58 1.18
CA GLY A 16 -22.52 -11.23 2.15
C GLY A 16 -21.07 -11.21 1.63
N SER A 17 -20.84 -11.40 0.33
CA SER A 17 -19.52 -11.23 -0.30
C SER A 17 -19.68 -10.95 -1.80
N GLN A 18 -18.90 -10.02 -2.37
CA GLN A 18 -18.80 -9.82 -3.82
C GLN A 18 -17.56 -10.55 -4.36
N PRO A 19 -17.66 -11.36 -5.43
CA PRO A 19 -16.54 -12.08 -6.03
C PRO A 19 -15.37 -11.23 -6.56
N GLY A 20 -15.47 -9.90 -6.52
CA GLY A 20 -14.42 -8.96 -6.95
C GLY A 20 -14.19 -7.80 -5.99
N ALA A 21 -14.65 -7.89 -4.74
CA ALA A 21 -14.33 -6.90 -3.71
C ALA A 21 -13.27 -7.48 -2.77
N HIS A 22 -12.01 -7.33 -3.15
CA HIS A 22 -10.88 -7.70 -2.29
C HIS A 22 -10.62 -6.55 -1.31
N LYS A 23 -11.04 -6.73 -0.06
CA LYS A 23 -10.75 -5.79 1.03
C LYS A 23 -9.97 -6.52 2.08
N ALA A 24 -8.81 -6.00 2.45
CA ALA A 24 -8.08 -6.49 3.61
C ALA A 24 -8.20 -5.50 4.77
N TYR A 25 -7.91 -5.97 5.97
CA TYR A 25 -7.86 -5.14 7.18
C TYR A 25 -6.55 -5.45 7.90
N ALA A 26 -5.84 -4.41 8.31
CA ALA A 26 -4.66 -4.51 9.14
C ALA A 26 -5.06 -4.34 10.62
N ILE A 27 -5.20 -5.45 11.33
CA ILE A 27 -5.53 -5.44 12.76
C ILE A 27 -4.32 -5.86 13.61
N ARG A 28 -4.21 -5.31 14.83
CA ARG A 28 -3.21 -5.71 15.82
C ARG A 28 -3.87 -5.96 17.17
N ALA A 29 -3.46 -7.04 17.83
CA ALA A 29 -3.73 -7.24 19.25
C ALA A 29 -2.83 -6.30 20.06
N VAL A 30 -3.44 -5.40 20.82
CA VAL A 30 -2.75 -4.44 21.68
C VAL A 30 -2.87 -4.92 23.12
N ASN A 31 -1.72 -5.07 23.76
CA ASN A 31 -1.61 -5.24 25.20
C ASN A 31 -1.26 -3.88 25.81
N ALA A 32 -2.14 -3.35 26.66
CA ALA A 32 -1.89 -2.09 27.38
C ALA A 32 -0.82 -2.24 28.48
N ASP A 33 -0.39 -3.47 28.76
CA ASP A 33 0.68 -3.74 29.71
C ASP A 33 2.05 -3.31 29.18
N LEU A 34 2.56 -2.24 29.78
CA LEU A 34 3.91 -1.71 29.53
C LEU A 34 5.02 -2.71 29.87
N SER A 35 4.74 -3.73 30.70
CA SER A 35 5.70 -4.78 31.06
C SER A 35 5.78 -5.94 30.06
N ARG A 36 5.02 -5.87 28.95
CA ARG A 36 5.06 -6.83 27.82
C ARG A 36 4.81 -8.29 28.23
N THR A 37 4.03 -8.52 29.28
CA THR A 37 3.64 -9.89 29.68
C THR A 37 2.70 -10.54 28.66
N ALA A 38 2.62 -11.88 28.68
CA ALA A 38 1.70 -12.63 27.84
C ALA A 38 0.25 -12.16 28.11
N CYS A 39 -0.45 -11.80 27.05
CA CYS A 39 -1.68 -11.01 27.15
C CYS A 39 -2.86 -11.81 27.72
N SER A 40 -3.44 -11.35 28.84
CA SER A 40 -4.65 -11.92 29.45
C SER A 40 -5.93 -11.10 29.17
N SER A 41 -5.78 -9.82 28.78
CA SER A 41 -6.87 -8.90 28.41
C SER A 41 -6.46 -8.02 27.23
N CYS A 42 -6.31 -8.64 26.06
CA CYS A 42 -5.96 -7.92 24.84
C CYS A 42 -7.16 -7.18 24.27
N THR A 43 -6.91 -5.98 23.74
CA THR A 43 -7.85 -5.29 22.87
C THR A 43 -7.42 -5.44 21.42
N VAL A 44 -8.38 -5.46 20.50
CA VAL A 44 -8.09 -5.43 19.06
C VAL A 44 -8.15 -3.96 18.65
N ALA A 45 -7.05 -3.45 18.09
CA ALA A 45 -7.03 -2.16 17.41
C ALA A 45 -6.84 -2.41 15.91
N ALA A 46 -7.50 -1.60 15.08
CA ALA A 46 -7.09 -1.46 13.69
C ALA A 46 -5.79 -0.65 13.67
N TRP A 47 -4.88 -0.99 12.76
CA TRP A 47 -3.91 0.00 12.31
C TRP A 47 -4.67 1.09 11.57
N ASP A 48 -4.06 2.25 11.46
CA ASP A 48 -4.47 3.20 10.44
C ASP A 48 -4.37 2.46 9.09
N ASP A 49 -5.50 2.11 8.50
CA ASP A 49 -5.62 1.44 7.20
C ASP A 49 -6.73 2.09 6.38
N MET A 50 -6.52 2.15 5.06
CA MET A 50 -7.45 2.76 4.12
C MET A 50 -7.75 1.78 3.01
N ALA A 51 -9.02 1.59 2.68
CA ALA A 51 -9.42 0.85 1.48
C ALA A 51 -10.15 1.79 0.51
N PHE A 52 -9.63 1.94 -0.70
CA PHE A 52 -10.24 2.78 -1.74
C PHE A 52 -10.46 1.98 -3.03
N TYR A 53 -11.52 2.35 -3.76
CA TYR A 53 -11.86 1.76 -5.05
C TYR A 53 -11.31 2.66 -6.15
N THR A 54 -10.48 2.10 -7.04
CA THR A 54 -9.90 2.85 -8.17
C THR A 54 -10.45 2.32 -9.50
N PRO A 55 -11.59 2.84 -9.99
CA PRO A 55 -12.00 2.56 -11.35
C PRO A 55 -11.12 3.37 -12.32
N ILE A 56 -10.12 2.72 -12.91
CA ILE A 56 -9.25 3.33 -13.93
C ILE A 56 -9.65 2.75 -15.29
N SER A 57 -10.13 3.58 -16.20
CA SER A 57 -10.24 3.21 -17.62
C SER A 57 -9.55 4.27 -18.46
N VAL A 58 -8.34 3.97 -18.93
CA VAL A 58 -7.53 4.90 -19.73
C VAL A 58 -7.25 4.32 -21.11
N GLY A 59 -8.04 4.75 -22.11
CA GLY A 59 -7.93 4.27 -23.49
C GLY A 59 -6.54 4.50 -24.11
N ALA A 60 -5.91 5.65 -23.84
CA ALA A 60 -4.56 5.99 -24.32
C ALA A 60 -3.44 5.72 -23.30
N GLY A 61 -3.78 5.17 -22.13
CA GLY A 61 -2.88 5.14 -20.97
C GLY A 61 -2.93 6.46 -20.20
N GLY A 62 -2.44 6.44 -18.96
CA GLY A 62 -2.50 7.61 -18.08
C GLY A 62 -2.11 7.29 -16.65
N SER A 63 -2.19 8.31 -15.79
CA SER A 63 -1.93 8.16 -14.37
C SER A 63 -2.84 9.05 -13.53
N PHE A 64 -3.02 8.65 -12.27
CA PHE A 64 -3.53 9.52 -11.21
C PHE A 64 -2.85 9.13 -9.90
N ALA A 65 -2.94 10.04 -8.93
CA ALA A 65 -2.40 9.83 -7.60
C ALA A 65 -3.50 9.99 -6.55
N ILE A 66 -3.39 9.21 -5.49
CA ILE A 66 -4.22 9.27 -4.29
C ILE A 66 -3.30 9.57 -3.12
N LYS A 67 -3.66 10.58 -2.32
CA LYS A 67 -2.92 10.91 -1.11
C LYS A 67 -3.00 9.72 -0.13
N LEU A 68 -1.86 9.30 0.42
CA LEU A 68 -1.80 8.18 1.36
C LEU A 68 -1.63 8.65 2.80
N PHE A 69 -0.59 9.46 3.05
CA PHE A 69 -0.20 9.88 4.40
C PHE A 69 0.50 11.24 4.38
N GLU A 70 0.43 11.93 5.50
CA GLU A 70 1.24 13.12 5.78
C GLU A 70 2.46 12.71 6.60
N LEU A 71 3.61 13.30 6.29
CA LEU A 71 4.83 13.12 7.05
C LEU A 71 5.47 14.47 7.38
N GLY A 72 5.51 14.85 8.64
CA GLY A 72 6.20 16.05 9.08
C GLY A 72 7.74 15.95 8.99
N PRO A 73 8.46 17.09 9.02
CA PRO A 73 9.92 17.11 9.01
C PRO A 73 10.57 16.36 10.20
N GLU A 74 9.86 16.20 11.31
CA GLU A 74 10.30 15.46 12.50
C GLU A 74 10.58 13.97 12.25
N TYR A 75 10.11 13.42 11.14
CA TYR A 75 10.33 12.03 10.75
C TYR A 75 11.47 11.85 9.73
N ALA A 76 12.22 12.91 9.42
CA ALA A 76 13.38 12.85 8.56
C ALA A 76 14.41 11.82 9.06
N GLY A 77 14.93 10.99 8.15
CA GLY A 77 15.89 9.94 8.48
C GLY A 77 15.29 8.65 9.07
N LEU A 78 13.97 8.58 9.26
CA LEU A 78 13.29 7.34 9.61
C LEU A 78 12.91 6.52 8.37
N THR A 79 12.43 5.30 8.57
CA THR A 79 11.88 4.45 7.51
C THR A 79 10.37 4.36 7.64
N VAL A 80 9.69 4.63 6.53
CA VAL A 80 8.26 4.39 6.37
C VAL A 80 8.08 3.00 5.76
N ASP A 81 7.24 2.19 6.40
CA ASP A 81 6.76 0.91 5.90
C ASP A 81 5.36 1.11 5.29
N ILE A 82 5.16 0.72 4.04
CA ILE A 82 3.89 0.85 3.32
C ILE A 82 3.46 -0.53 2.83
N ASP A 83 2.34 -1.02 3.32
CA ASP A 83 1.75 -2.29 2.92
C ASP A 83 0.54 -2.04 2.02
N ILE A 84 0.51 -2.66 0.84
CA ILE A 84 -0.51 -2.49 -0.19
C ILE A 84 -1.08 -3.86 -0.53
N TYR A 85 -2.37 -4.07 -0.26
CA TYR A 85 -3.08 -5.28 -0.64
C TYR A 85 -3.81 -5.10 -1.96
N ASP A 86 -3.73 -6.14 -2.77
CA ASP A 86 -4.44 -6.29 -4.03
C ASP A 86 -4.26 -5.15 -5.05
N PRO A 87 -3.01 -4.76 -5.39
CA PRO A 87 -2.81 -3.73 -6.41
C PRO A 87 -2.96 -4.25 -7.85
N GLY A 88 -3.35 -5.51 -8.05
CA GLY A 88 -3.17 -6.24 -9.31
C GLY A 88 -4.43 -6.66 -10.06
N ASP A 89 -5.63 -6.33 -9.58
CA ASP A 89 -6.92 -6.59 -10.22
C ASP A 89 -7.16 -5.68 -11.43
N ILE A 90 -6.36 -5.97 -12.46
CA ILE A 90 -6.24 -5.20 -13.69
C ILE A 90 -6.68 -6.07 -14.86
N SER A 91 -7.70 -5.61 -15.57
CA SER A 91 -8.16 -6.21 -16.82
C SER A 91 -7.50 -5.53 -18.02
N SER A 92 -6.58 -6.23 -18.67
CA SER A 92 -6.01 -5.82 -19.94
C SER A 92 -5.50 -7.02 -20.73
N SER A 93 -5.50 -6.93 -22.06
CA SER A 93 -4.91 -7.94 -22.95
C SER A 93 -3.42 -7.70 -23.22
N ASN A 94 -2.92 -6.49 -22.96
CA ASN A 94 -1.55 -6.03 -23.25
C ASN A 94 -1.09 -4.92 -22.31
N GLY A 95 -1.63 -4.92 -21.09
CA GLY A 95 -1.51 -3.83 -20.13
C GLY A 95 -0.35 -4.01 -19.16
N LYS A 96 0.25 -2.88 -18.81
CA LYS A 96 1.21 -2.76 -17.72
C LYS A 96 0.73 -1.66 -16.79
N VAL A 97 0.68 -1.97 -15.50
CA VAL A 97 0.42 -0.99 -14.44
C VAL A 97 1.61 -0.96 -13.51
N VAL A 98 2.09 0.25 -13.26
CA VAL A 98 3.15 0.53 -12.30
C VAL A 98 2.54 1.36 -11.17
N LEU A 99 2.86 0.99 -9.94
CA LEU A 99 2.55 1.77 -8.76
C LEU A 99 3.81 2.50 -8.32
N ASN A 100 3.66 3.79 -8.02
CA ASN A 100 4.71 4.62 -7.46
C ASN A 100 4.25 5.19 -6.13
N ILE A 101 5.13 5.26 -5.13
CA ILE A 101 4.96 6.15 -3.99
C ILE A 101 5.58 7.48 -4.39
N LEU A 102 4.78 8.54 -4.44
CA LEU A 102 5.22 9.89 -4.73
C LEU A 102 5.54 10.65 -3.45
N ASP A 103 6.64 11.39 -3.48
CA ASP A 103 7.01 12.37 -2.46
C ASP A 103 6.11 13.61 -2.54
N PRO A 104 6.20 14.55 -1.58
CA PRO A 104 5.35 15.73 -1.59
C PRO A 104 5.62 16.72 -2.74
N ALA A 105 6.73 16.58 -3.47
CA ALA A 105 6.97 17.33 -4.69
C ALA A 105 6.33 16.67 -5.93
N GLY A 106 5.72 15.48 -5.76
CA GLY A 106 5.12 14.69 -6.83
C GLY A 106 6.13 13.83 -7.61
N ALA A 107 7.38 13.73 -7.14
CA ALA A 107 8.38 12.86 -7.73
C ALA A 107 8.29 11.45 -7.13
N VAL A 108 8.77 10.42 -7.83
CA VAL A 108 8.84 9.07 -7.25
C VAL A 108 9.79 9.11 -6.06
N GLY A 109 9.27 8.73 -4.89
CA GLY A 109 10.00 8.63 -3.65
C GLY A 109 11.27 7.80 -3.85
N SER A 110 12.39 8.33 -3.38
CA SER A 110 13.67 7.68 -3.55
C SER A 110 14.58 7.88 -2.36
N SER A 111 15.52 6.93 -2.19
CA SER A 111 16.51 6.98 -1.13
C SER A 111 17.85 6.43 -1.59
N PRO A 112 18.96 7.13 -1.34
CA PRO A 112 20.30 6.60 -1.61
C PRO A 112 20.66 5.44 -0.67
N GLN A 113 19.92 5.25 0.43
CA GLN A 113 20.07 4.11 1.33
C GLN A 113 19.47 2.81 0.75
N GLY A 114 18.78 2.92 -0.39
CA GLY A 114 18.02 1.85 -1.01
C GLY A 114 16.55 1.86 -0.59
N VAL A 115 15.70 1.32 -1.46
CA VAL A 115 14.27 1.11 -1.23
C VAL A 115 13.97 -0.36 -1.49
N ASN A 116 13.52 -1.06 -0.45
CA ASN A 116 13.19 -2.48 -0.56
C ASN A 116 11.70 -2.63 -0.86
N ILE A 117 11.37 -3.55 -1.76
CA ILE A 117 9.98 -3.86 -2.08
C ILE A 117 9.82 -5.37 -2.17
N TYR A 118 8.88 -5.91 -1.40
CA TYR A 118 8.62 -7.33 -1.28
C TYR A 118 7.19 -7.68 -1.69
N ASP A 119 7.04 -8.81 -2.39
CA ASP A 119 5.76 -9.51 -2.49
C ASP A 119 5.67 -10.51 -1.33
N LEU A 120 4.69 -10.30 -0.45
CA LEU A 120 4.40 -11.13 0.71
C LEU A 120 3.39 -12.24 0.38
N GLY A 121 2.86 -12.30 -0.85
CA GLY A 121 1.80 -13.22 -1.25
C GLY A 121 0.47 -12.92 -0.55
N VAL A 122 -0.35 -13.94 -0.34
CA VAL A 122 -1.72 -13.79 0.18
C VAL A 122 -1.82 -13.36 1.65
N GLN A 123 -0.70 -13.28 2.38
CA GLN A 123 -0.69 -13.03 3.83
C GLN A 123 0.40 -12.05 4.24
N ARG A 124 0.01 -10.90 4.81
CA ARG A 124 0.95 -9.88 5.33
C ARG A 124 1.92 -10.41 6.39
N SER A 125 1.50 -11.40 7.20
CA SER A 125 2.34 -12.01 8.24
C SER A 125 3.60 -12.71 7.69
N ASN A 126 3.66 -12.95 6.38
CA ASN A 126 4.82 -13.54 5.72
C ASN A 126 6.09 -12.68 5.83
N LEU A 127 5.95 -11.37 6.03
CA LEU A 127 7.09 -10.49 6.33
C LEU A 127 7.84 -10.95 7.59
N ALA A 128 7.11 -11.26 8.66
CA ALA A 128 7.70 -11.67 9.95
C ALA A 128 8.32 -13.07 9.93
N SER A 129 7.84 -13.95 9.05
CA SER A 129 8.35 -15.31 8.89
C SER A 129 9.41 -15.45 7.78
N GLY A 130 9.76 -14.35 7.10
CA GLY A 130 10.72 -14.37 6.00
C GLY A 130 10.20 -15.04 4.71
N GLN A 131 8.89 -15.24 4.58
CA GLN A 131 8.26 -15.94 3.46
C GLN A 131 7.84 -14.95 2.35
N TYR A 132 8.78 -14.16 1.85
CA TYR A 132 8.53 -13.12 0.85
C TYR A 132 9.58 -13.13 -0.27
N THR A 133 9.27 -12.47 -1.38
CA THR A 133 10.18 -12.33 -2.52
C THR A 133 10.48 -10.86 -2.79
N SER A 134 11.76 -10.49 -2.97
CA SER A 134 12.12 -9.16 -3.48
C SER A 134 11.66 -9.00 -4.92
N ILE A 135 10.88 -7.95 -5.18
CA ILE A 135 10.32 -7.67 -6.51
C ILE A 135 10.99 -6.49 -7.21
N VAL A 136 12.06 -5.97 -6.61
CA VAL A 136 12.95 -4.96 -7.18
C VAL A 136 14.39 -5.50 -7.21
N PRO A 137 15.24 -5.01 -8.15
CA PRO A 137 16.64 -5.41 -8.20
C PRO A 137 17.42 -4.97 -6.96
N SER A 138 18.53 -5.65 -6.70
CA SER A 138 19.48 -5.22 -5.65
C SER A 138 19.98 -3.80 -5.95
N GLY A 139 20.04 -2.95 -4.92
CA GLY A 139 20.42 -1.55 -5.06
C GLY A 139 19.34 -0.64 -5.64
N ASN A 140 18.08 -1.11 -5.73
CA ASN A 140 16.95 -0.25 -6.07
C ASN A 140 16.87 0.94 -5.12
N THR A 141 16.65 2.13 -5.67
CA THR A 141 16.57 3.38 -4.89
C THR A 141 15.22 4.06 -4.99
N THR A 142 14.27 3.52 -5.76
CA THR A 142 12.97 4.15 -6.04
C THR A 142 11.81 3.33 -5.50
N ALA A 143 10.80 3.99 -4.95
CA ALA A 143 9.55 3.39 -4.49
C ALA A 143 8.59 3.18 -5.65
N SER A 144 8.95 2.29 -6.58
CA SER A 144 8.19 1.96 -7.77
C SER A 144 8.20 0.45 -8.02
N PHE A 145 7.04 -0.12 -8.34
CA PHE A 145 6.93 -1.53 -8.69
C PHE A 145 5.81 -1.77 -9.70
N VAL A 146 5.96 -2.85 -10.47
CA VAL A 146 4.92 -3.31 -11.40
C VAL A 146 3.81 -3.97 -10.60
N ALA A 147 2.57 -3.51 -10.70
CA ALA A 147 1.42 -4.22 -10.14
C ALA A 147 1.07 -5.44 -11.01
N THR A 148 0.83 -5.17 -12.30
CA THR A 148 0.49 -6.16 -13.32
C THR A 148 1.22 -5.84 -14.61
N ASP A 149 1.71 -6.88 -15.29
CA ASP A 149 2.28 -6.82 -16.64
C ASP A 149 1.93 -8.12 -17.37
N THR A 150 0.97 -8.02 -18.29
CA THR A 150 0.44 -9.20 -18.99
C THR A 150 1.43 -9.80 -19.99
N SER A 151 2.43 -9.02 -20.43
CA SER A 151 3.47 -9.53 -21.34
C SER A 151 4.43 -10.51 -20.66
N ASN A 152 4.56 -10.39 -19.33
CA ASN A 152 5.46 -11.19 -18.51
C ASN A 152 4.71 -12.09 -17.52
N GLY A 153 3.37 -12.19 -17.63
CA GLY A 153 2.53 -12.97 -16.71
C GLY A 153 2.59 -12.51 -15.25
N THR A 154 3.00 -11.26 -15.02
CA THR A 154 3.19 -10.72 -13.68
C THR A 154 1.87 -10.13 -13.20
N THR A 155 1.40 -10.52 -12.01
CA THR A 155 0.25 -9.92 -11.34
C THR A 155 0.46 -9.99 -9.83
N ARG A 156 -0.03 -8.97 -9.13
CA ARG A 156 -0.11 -8.92 -7.66
C ARG A 156 -1.56 -8.92 -7.18
N ASN A 157 -2.47 -9.45 -8.00
CA ASN A 157 -3.87 -9.63 -7.62
C ASN A 157 -3.97 -10.61 -6.44
N GLY A 158 -4.66 -10.21 -5.38
CA GLY A 158 -4.79 -10.95 -4.12
C GLY A 158 -3.52 -11.02 -3.27
N HIS A 159 -2.48 -10.24 -3.59
CA HIS A 159 -1.20 -10.25 -2.88
C HIS A 159 -1.00 -8.99 -2.02
N TRP A 160 -0.19 -9.12 -0.99
CA TRP A 160 0.35 -8.01 -0.22
C TRP A 160 1.72 -7.61 -0.77
N VAL A 161 1.91 -6.31 -0.98
CA VAL A 161 3.20 -5.70 -1.32
C VAL A 161 3.66 -4.85 -0.16
N HIS A 162 4.89 -5.05 0.29
CA HIS A 162 5.53 -4.26 1.34
C HIS A 162 6.62 -3.38 0.74
N VAL A 163 6.60 -2.09 1.05
CA VAL A 163 7.62 -1.11 0.65
C VAL A 163 8.30 -0.58 1.92
N GLU A 164 9.62 -0.71 1.99
CA GLU A 164 10.46 -0.05 2.98
C GLU A 164 11.12 1.17 2.32
N LEU A 165 10.67 2.37 2.68
CA LEU A 165 11.15 3.62 2.13
C LEU A 165 11.89 4.44 3.21
N PRO A 166 13.23 4.49 3.19
CA PRO A 166 13.97 5.38 4.06
C PRO A 166 13.79 6.83 3.63
N VAL A 167 13.25 7.65 4.52
CA VAL A 167 13.03 9.08 4.33
C VAL A 167 14.39 9.79 4.40
N PRO A 168 14.73 10.69 3.45
CA PRO A 168 15.96 11.45 3.51
C PRO A 168 16.12 12.18 4.84
N SER A 169 17.34 12.21 5.40
CA SER A 169 17.62 12.99 6.62
C SER A 169 17.46 14.51 6.41
N SER A 170 17.48 14.95 5.15
CA SER A 170 17.21 16.33 4.73
C SER A 170 15.73 16.61 4.46
N TYR A 171 14.84 15.67 4.73
CA TYR A 171 13.41 15.83 4.49
C TYR A 171 12.86 17.00 5.31
N ASN A 172 12.39 18.03 4.62
CA ASN A 172 11.85 19.24 5.21
C ASN A 172 10.79 19.86 4.28
N PRO A 173 9.60 19.23 4.17
CA PRO A 173 8.52 19.74 3.35
C PRO A 173 8.08 21.12 3.83
N ALA A 174 7.60 21.96 2.91
CA ALA A 174 6.89 23.17 3.31
C ALA A 174 5.60 22.79 4.05
N ALA A 175 5.19 23.58 5.04
CA ALA A 175 3.96 23.32 5.79
C ALA A 175 2.76 23.17 4.85
N GLY A 176 2.02 22.06 4.98
CA GLY A 176 0.89 21.71 4.11
C GLY A 176 1.26 21.07 2.76
N ASN A 177 2.56 20.87 2.50
CA ASN A 177 3.13 20.13 1.37
C ASN A 177 3.95 18.94 1.87
N ASP A 178 3.37 18.16 2.77
CA ASP A 178 3.91 16.98 3.46
C ASP A 178 3.20 15.69 3.05
N TRP A 179 2.33 15.75 2.04
CA TRP A 179 1.56 14.62 1.53
C TRP A 179 2.39 13.70 0.64
N TRP A 180 2.46 12.43 1.01
CA TRP A 180 2.91 11.35 0.15
C TRP A 180 1.71 10.68 -0.51
N SER A 181 1.87 10.23 -1.76
CA SER A 181 0.75 9.72 -2.57
C SER A 181 1.08 8.37 -3.22
N LEU A 182 0.08 7.55 -3.49
CA LEU A 182 0.18 6.39 -4.36
C LEU A 182 -0.27 6.78 -5.76
N GLN A 183 0.59 6.60 -6.75
CA GLN A 183 0.27 6.83 -8.14
C GLN A 183 0.11 5.51 -8.88
N TYR A 184 -1.00 5.38 -9.59
CA TYR A 184 -1.20 4.37 -10.62
C TYR A 184 -0.75 4.94 -11.95
N VAL A 185 0.10 4.21 -12.66
CA VAL A 185 0.49 4.50 -14.04
C VAL A 185 0.09 3.32 -14.90
N ALA A 186 -0.97 3.50 -15.70
CA ALA A 186 -1.52 2.47 -16.56
C ALA A 186 -1.14 2.73 -18.03
N GLY A 187 -0.65 1.68 -18.69
CA GLY A 187 -0.41 1.70 -20.14
C GLY A 187 -1.70 1.82 -20.95
N ALA A 188 -1.56 2.05 -22.26
CA ALA A 188 -2.71 2.10 -23.17
C ALA A 188 -3.54 0.81 -23.11
N ASN A 189 -4.85 0.94 -23.34
CA ASN A 189 -5.82 -0.17 -23.30
C ASN A 189 -5.81 -0.97 -21.99
N THR A 190 -5.50 -0.31 -20.88
CA THR A 190 -5.54 -0.92 -19.55
C THR A 190 -6.73 -0.41 -18.76
N THR A 191 -7.55 -1.33 -18.25
CA THR A 191 -8.61 -1.01 -17.29
C THR A 191 -8.25 -1.65 -15.94
N ALA A 192 -8.01 -0.84 -14.93
CA ALA A 192 -7.86 -1.36 -13.56
C ALA A 192 -9.19 -1.19 -12.84
N THR A 193 -9.64 -2.26 -12.19
CA THR A 193 -10.84 -2.28 -11.35
C THR A 193 -10.47 -2.64 -9.93
N ASP A 194 -9.34 -2.10 -9.47
CA ASP A 194 -8.79 -2.44 -8.17
C ASP A 194 -9.64 -1.93 -7.00
N THR A 195 -9.74 -2.75 -5.97
CA THR A 195 -10.03 -2.31 -4.60
C THR A 195 -8.75 -2.51 -3.80
N VAL A 196 -8.06 -1.43 -3.47
CA VAL A 196 -6.76 -1.51 -2.81
C VAL A 196 -6.89 -1.16 -1.36
N THR A 197 -6.22 -1.94 -0.50
CA THR A 197 -6.06 -1.59 0.92
C THR A 197 -4.62 -1.16 1.16
N VAL A 198 -4.42 0.02 1.75
CA VAL A 198 -3.10 0.52 2.14
C VAL A 198 -3.03 0.66 3.65
N ALA A 199 -1.95 0.17 4.25
CA ALA A 199 -1.59 0.42 5.64
C ALA A 199 -0.18 1.02 5.68
N VAL A 200 0.03 2.03 6.51
CA VAL A 200 1.31 2.73 6.62
C VAL A 200 1.78 2.71 8.07
N GLY A 201 3.06 2.41 8.28
CA GLY A 201 3.72 2.45 9.57
C GLY A 201 5.02 3.24 9.49
N LEU A 202 5.41 3.88 10.59
CA LEU A 202 6.76 4.42 10.76
C LEU A 202 7.51 3.46 11.69
N ARG A 203 8.73 3.07 11.30
CA ARG A 203 9.61 2.35 12.22
C ARG A 203 10.08 3.30 13.32
N GLY A 204 9.34 3.32 14.44
CA GLY A 204 9.67 4.12 15.62
C GLY A 204 8.61 5.12 16.08
N GLY A 205 7.45 5.22 15.44
CA GLY A 205 6.35 6.11 15.87
C GLY A 205 5.05 5.89 15.09
N PRO A 206 3.93 6.51 15.51
CA PRO A 206 2.67 6.48 14.75
C PRO A 206 2.76 7.37 13.50
N VAL A 207 2.07 6.97 12.42
CA VAL A 207 1.81 7.78 11.22
C VAL A 207 0.32 8.11 11.21
N HIS A 208 -0.06 9.30 10.77
CA HIS A 208 -1.48 9.65 10.62
C HIS A 208 -1.96 9.23 9.23
N LEU A 209 -3.01 8.39 9.14
CA LEU A 209 -3.71 8.12 7.88
C LEU A 209 -5.11 8.69 7.92
N LEU A 210 -5.52 9.29 6.80
CA LEU A 210 -6.85 9.86 6.62
C LEU A 210 -7.46 9.35 5.32
N PRO A 211 -8.76 8.98 5.31
CA PRO A 211 -9.48 8.40 4.17
C PRO A 211 -9.62 9.33 2.95
#